data_AF-A0A0A9WC54-F1
#
_entry.id   AF-A0A0A9WC54-F1
#
_cell.length_a   1.000
_cell.length_b   1.000
_cell.length_c   1.000
_cell.angle_alpha   90.00
_cell.angle_beta   90.00
_cell.angle_gamma   90.00
#
_symmetry.space_group_name_H-M   'P 1'
#
loop_
_entity.id
_entity.type
_entity.pdbx_description
1 polymer ?
#
loop_
_entity_poly.entity_id
_entity_poly.type
_entity_poly.pdbx_seq_one_letter_code
_entity_poly.pdbx_strand_id
1 'polypeptide(L)'
;MASSLENLETQLELFIENVRQIKIIVSDFQPQGQNVLNQKIQALVTGLQEVDKLRSQVQEFTVPLEVFDYIDNGRNPHLYTKDCLDKALMKNEQVKGKIDSYRRFKSHLLVELNSVFPNEMSKYRAIRGDERPLT
;
A
#
# COMPACT_ATOMS: atom_id res chain seq x y z
N MET A 1 -10.57 0.73 -17.23
CA MET A 1 -9.79 0.67 -15.96
C MET A 1 -10.24 1.78 -15.01
N ALA A 2 -10.11 3.07 -15.35
CA ALA A 2 -10.66 4.16 -14.53
C ALA A 2 -12.19 4.12 -14.41
N SER A 3 -12.87 3.82 -15.52
CA SER A 3 -14.34 3.74 -15.61
C SER A 3 -15.00 2.78 -14.61
N SER A 4 -14.35 1.68 -14.24
CA SER A 4 -14.91 0.69 -13.32
C SER A 4 -14.90 1.18 -11.88
N LEU A 5 -13.83 1.90 -11.49
CA LEU A 5 -13.73 2.56 -10.18
C LEU A 5 -14.67 3.76 -10.10
N GLU A 6 -14.75 4.57 -11.16
CA GLU A 6 -15.69 5.70 -11.26
C GLU A 6 -17.15 5.25 -11.10
N ASN A 7 -17.52 4.11 -11.70
CA ASN A 7 -18.85 3.52 -11.53
C ASN A 7 -19.12 3.12 -10.08
N LEU A 8 -18.14 2.46 -9.43
CA LEU A 8 -18.26 2.08 -8.03
C LEU A 8 -18.37 3.31 -7.11
N GLU A 9 -17.53 4.32 -7.33
CA GLU A 9 -17.56 5.59 -6.61
C GLU A 9 -18.94 6.25 -6.74
N THR A 10 -19.44 6.38 -7.96
CA THR A 10 -20.77 6.96 -8.22
C THR A 10 -21.88 6.20 -7.48
N GLN A 11 -21.86 4.86 -7.49
CA GLN A 11 -22.85 4.06 -6.76
C GLN A 11 -22.72 4.22 -5.23
N LEU A 12 -21.50 4.32 -4.71
CA LEU A 12 -21.26 4.56 -3.28
C LEU A 12 -21.76 5.94 -2.86
N GLU A 13 -21.52 6.98 -3.66
CA GLU A 13 -22.01 8.34 -3.40
C GLU A 13 -23.55 8.38 -3.36
N LEU A 14 -24.21 7.77 -4.34
CA LEU A 14 -25.68 7.66 -4.38
C LEU A 14 -26.22 6.89 -3.17
N PHE A 15 -25.54 5.82 -2.76
CA PHE A 15 -25.90 5.04 -1.59
C PHE A 15 -25.78 5.85 -0.29
N ILE A 16 -24.66 6.55 -0.09
CA ILE A 16 -24.42 7.41 1.08
C ILE A 16 -25.46 8.54 1.13
N GLU A 17 -25.76 9.16 -0.01
CA GLU A 17 -26.77 10.21 -0.10
C GLU A 17 -28.18 9.68 0.25
N ASN A 18 -28.52 8.47 -0.18
CA ASN A 18 -29.78 7.83 0.21
C ASN A 18 -29.85 7.60 1.74
N VAL A 19 -28.76 7.14 2.36
CA VAL A 19 -28.67 6.97 3.83
C VAL A 19 -28.82 8.32 4.55
N ARG A 20 -28.18 9.38 4.03
CA ARG A 20 -28.31 10.74 4.57
C ARG A 20 -29.76 11.24 4.54
N GLN A 21 -30.46 11.01 3.42
CA GLN A 21 -31.87 11.39 3.28
C GLN A 21 -32.77 10.62 4.24
N ILE A 22 -32.55 9.31 4.42
CA ILE A 22 -33.26 8.51 5.44
C ILE A 22 -33.05 9.12 6.83
N LYS A 23 -31.80 9.46 7.19
CA LYS A 23 -31.48 10.09 8.47
C LYS A 23 -32.26 11.39 8.67
N ILE A 24 -32.39 12.23 7.64
CA ILE A 24 -33.16 13.48 7.71
C ILE A 24 -34.64 13.21 7.95
N ILE A 25 -35.24 12.31 7.16
CA ILE A 25 -36.67 11.95 7.28
C ILE A 25 -36.97 11.38 8.67
N VAL A 26 -36.08 10.54 9.22
CA VAL A 26 -36.26 9.94 10.53
C VAL A 26 -36.04 10.96 11.66
N SER A 27 -35.14 11.93 11.47
CA SER A 27 -34.87 12.97 12.48
C SER A 27 -36.05 13.92 12.70
N ASP A 28 -36.86 14.17 11.66
CA ASP A 28 -38.09 14.99 11.72
C ASP A 28 -39.25 14.26 11.03
N PHE A 29 -39.65 13.13 11.63
CA PHE A 29 -40.64 12.26 11.01
C PHE A 29 -42.06 12.84 11.07
N GLN A 30 -42.70 12.89 9.91
CA GLN A 30 -44.13 13.20 9.77
C GLN A 30 -44.87 12.02 9.11
N PRO A 31 -46.12 11.72 9.50
CA PRO A 31 -46.88 10.58 8.95
C PRO A 31 -47.00 10.59 7.41
N GLN A 32 -47.05 11.77 6.80
CA GLN A 32 -47.09 11.95 5.34
C GLN A 32 -45.82 11.44 4.65
N GLY A 33 -44.68 11.41 5.36
CA GLY A 33 -43.38 10.94 4.87
C GLY A 33 -43.21 9.43 4.90
N GLN A 34 -44.14 8.66 5.48
CA GLN A 34 -44.00 7.19 5.62
C GLN A 34 -43.76 6.48 4.28
N ASN A 35 -44.50 6.87 3.24
CA ASN A 35 -44.34 6.26 1.91
C ASN A 35 -42.96 6.55 1.31
N VAL A 36 -42.46 7.78 1.49
CA VAL A 36 -41.13 8.18 1.02
C VAL A 36 -40.04 7.43 1.78
N LEU A 37 -40.18 7.30 3.10
CA LEU A 37 -39.27 6.53 3.94
C LEU A 37 -39.19 5.06 3.48
N ASN A 38 -40.32 4.41 3.24
CA ASN A 38 -40.37 3.04 2.73
C ASN A 38 -39.66 2.89 1.37
N GLN A 39 -39.88 3.84 0.45
CA GLN A 39 -39.19 3.86 -0.84
C GLN A 39 -37.67 4.01 -0.66
N LYS A 40 -37.22 4.87 0.27
CA LYS A 40 -35.79 5.08 0.55
C LYS A 40 -35.14 3.86 1.19
N ILE A 41 -35.84 3.17 2.10
CA ILE A 41 -35.38 1.89 2.68
C ILE A 41 -35.25 0.83 1.58
N GLN A 42 -36.23 0.73 0.68
CA GLN A 42 -36.14 -0.20 -0.44
C GLN A 42 -34.95 0.14 -1.36
N ALA A 43 -34.74 1.44 -1.64
CA ALA A 43 -33.58 1.91 -2.40
C ALA A 43 -32.25 1.62 -1.70
N LEU A 44 -32.21 1.60 -0.36
CA LEU A 44 -31.04 1.20 0.41
C LEU A 44 -30.71 -0.28 0.18
N VAL A 45 -31.72 -1.15 0.22
CA VAL A 45 -31.55 -2.59 -0.06
C VAL A 45 -31.06 -2.80 -1.49
N THR A 46 -31.69 -2.15 -2.47
CA THR A 46 -31.25 -2.22 -3.87
C THR A 46 -29.84 -1.67 -4.05
N GLY A 47 -29.50 -0.56 -3.40
CA GLY A 47 -28.15 0.04 -3.46
C GLY A 47 -27.06 -0.91 -2.97
N LEU A 48 -27.30 -1.63 -1.85
CA LEU A 48 -26.37 -2.66 -1.37
C LEU A 48 -26.19 -3.80 -2.38
N GLN A 49 -27.27 -4.22 -3.05
CA GLN A 49 -27.21 -5.25 -4.08
C GLN A 49 -26.42 -4.79 -5.31
N GLU A 50 -26.59 -3.54 -5.74
CA GLU A 50 -25.83 -2.98 -6.86
C GLU A 50 -24.34 -2.85 -6.53
N VAL A 51 -23.99 -2.41 -5.32
CA VAL A 51 -22.59 -2.36 -4.85
C VAL A 51 -21.95 -3.75 -4.86
N ASP A 52 -22.67 -4.79 -4.41
CA ASP A 52 -22.15 -6.16 -4.43
C ASP A 52 -21.93 -6.70 -5.86
N LYS A 53 -22.82 -6.37 -6.82
CA LYS A 53 -22.63 -6.74 -8.24
C LYS A 53 -21.37 -6.12 -8.85
N LEU A 54 -21.03 -4.89 -8.46
CA LEU A 54 -19.84 -4.19 -8.93
C LEU A 54 -18.54 -4.81 -8.40
N ARG A 55 -18.57 -5.66 -7.36
CA ARG A 55 -17.39 -6.35 -6.81
C ARG A 55 -16.54 -7.01 -7.89
N SER A 56 -17.16 -7.70 -8.84
CA SER A 56 -16.49 -8.39 -9.95
C SER A 56 -15.65 -7.45 -10.82
N GLN A 57 -16.04 -6.17 -10.92
CA GLN A 57 -15.37 -5.18 -11.75
C GLN A 57 -14.13 -4.58 -11.09
N VAL A 58 -13.96 -4.79 -9.78
CA VAL A 58 -12.85 -4.22 -8.97
C VAL A 58 -11.96 -5.28 -8.32
N GLN A 59 -12.15 -6.55 -8.65
CA GLN A 59 -11.36 -7.67 -8.09
C GLN A 59 -9.85 -7.57 -8.37
N GLU A 60 -9.45 -6.89 -9.44
CA GLU A 60 -8.03 -6.71 -9.78
C GLU A 60 -7.30 -5.79 -8.77
N PHE A 61 -8.04 -4.98 -8.01
CA PHE A 61 -7.46 -4.08 -7.02
C PHE A 61 -7.35 -4.76 -5.66
N THR A 62 -6.13 -4.83 -5.13
CA THR A 62 -5.88 -5.31 -3.76
C THR A 62 -5.55 -4.13 -2.87
N VAL A 63 -6.34 -3.93 -1.82
CA VAL A 63 -6.10 -2.91 -0.80
C VAL A 63 -5.30 -3.54 0.35
N PRO A 64 -4.11 -3.01 0.70
CA PRO A 64 -3.36 -3.49 1.85
C PRO A 64 -4.16 -3.34 3.15
N LEU A 65 -4.12 -4.36 4.02
CA LEU A 65 -4.90 -4.36 5.25
C LEU A 65 -4.50 -3.22 6.19
N GLU A 66 -3.23 -2.84 6.16
CA GLU A 66 -2.67 -1.76 6.96
C GLU A 66 -3.29 -0.40 6.63
N VAL A 67 -3.89 -0.24 5.44
CA VAL A 67 -4.63 0.99 5.07
C VAL A 67 -5.89 1.13 5.91
N PHE A 68 -6.54 0.03 6.31
CA PHE A 68 -7.75 0.08 7.13
C PHE A 68 -7.50 0.74 8.48
N ASP A 69 -6.33 0.51 9.09
CA ASP A 69 -5.95 1.19 10.33
C ASP A 69 -5.92 2.72 10.18
N TYR A 70 -5.56 3.24 8.99
CA TYR A 70 -5.61 4.68 8.74
C TYR A 70 -7.06 5.16 8.62
N ILE A 71 -7.89 4.43 7.87
CA ILE A 71 -9.30 4.77 7.64
C ILE A 71 -10.08 4.75 8.96
N ASP A 72 -9.96 3.69 9.74
CA ASP A 72 -10.70 3.49 11.00
C ASP A 72 -10.35 4.54 12.06
N ASN A 73 -9.11 5.02 12.05
CA ASN A 73 -8.65 6.11 12.90
C ASN A 73 -8.94 7.51 12.32
N GLY A 74 -9.65 7.62 11.19
CA GLY A 74 -9.98 8.88 10.52
C GLY A 74 -8.78 9.61 9.92
N ARG A 75 -7.67 8.90 9.67
CA ARG A 75 -6.46 9.43 9.03
C ARG A 75 -6.56 9.29 7.51
N ASN A 76 -5.82 10.14 6.80
CA ASN A 76 -5.75 10.08 5.34
C ASN A 76 -4.99 8.81 4.88
N PRO A 77 -5.59 7.92 4.06
CA PRO A 77 -4.94 6.73 3.50
C PRO A 77 -3.66 7.02 2.71
N HIS A 78 -3.52 8.20 2.10
CA HIS A 78 -2.30 8.59 1.39
C HIS A 78 -1.05 8.65 2.29
N LEU A 79 -1.25 8.79 3.61
CA LEU A 79 -0.14 8.71 4.57
C LEU A 79 0.47 7.31 4.61
N TYR A 80 -0.31 6.25 4.43
CA TYR A 80 0.23 4.89 4.31
C TYR A 80 1.17 4.78 3.11
N THR A 81 0.72 5.27 1.94
CA THR A 81 1.55 5.27 0.73
C THR A 81 2.86 6.03 0.95
N LYS A 82 2.79 7.20 1.59
CA LYS A 82 3.98 7.98 1.96
C LYS A 82 4.91 7.18 2.88
N ASP A 83 4.38 6.62 3.96
CA ASP A 83 5.16 5.85 4.93
C ASP A 83 5.83 4.63 4.29
N CYS A 84 5.16 3.95 3.35
CA CYS A 84 5.73 2.86 2.58
C CYS A 84 6.92 3.32 1.72
N LEU A 85 6.79 4.44 1.02
CA LEU A 85 7.86 5.02 0.21
C LEU A 85 9.05 5.44 1.10
N ASP A 86 8.77 6.12 2.21
CA ASP A 86 9.79 6.57 3.15
C ASP A 86 10.53 5.37 3.78
N LYS A 87 9.81 4.32 4.19
CA LYS A 87 10.41 3.07 4.69
C LYS A 87 11.26 2.38 3.63
N ALA A 88 10.80 2.34 2.38
CA ALA A 88 11.56 1.75 1.27
C ALA A 88 12.86 2.51 1.01
N LEU A 89 12.80 3.85 1.01
CA LEU A 89 13.96 4.72 0.86
C LEU A 89 14.97 4.49 2.01
N MET A 90 14.50 4.59 3.26
CA MET A 90 15.35 4.34 4.44
C MET A 90 15.99 2.95 4.39
N LYS A 91 15.24 1.93 3.97
CA LYS A 91 15.76 0.57 3.87
C LYS A 91 16.83 0.44 2.79
N ASN A 92 16.62 1.09 1.65
CA ASN A 92 17.60 1.11 0.55
C ASN A 92 18.91 1.77 1.02
N GLU A 93 18.83 2.94 1.63
CA GLU A 93 20.01 3.64 2.18
C GLU A 93 20.73 2.81 3.25
N GLN A 94 19.98 2.16 4.14
CA GLN A 94 20.53 1.27 5.15
C GLN A 94 21.27 0.08 4.51
N VAL A 95 20.69 -0.55 3.49
CA VAL A 95 21.30 -1.69 2.80
C VAL A 95 22.54 -1.26 2.02
N LYS A 96 22.48 -0.11 1.33
CA LYS A 96 23.63 0.47 0.65
C LYS A 96 24.79 0.75 1.61
N GLY A 97 24.50 1.36 2.77
CA GLY A 97 25.50 1.58 3.82
C GLY A 97 26.15 0.28 4.29
N LYS A 98 25.37 -0.79 4.49
CA LYS A 98 25.91 -2.12 4.84
C LYS A 98 26.81 -2.69 3.75
N ILE A 99 26.41 -2.59 2.48
CA ILE A 99 27.22 -3.04 1.34
C ILE A 99 28.55 -2.30 1.30
N ASP A 100 28.54 -0.99 1.48
CA ASP A 100 29.75 -0.17 1.46
C ASP A 100 30.66 -0.47 2.66
N SER A 101 30.09 -0.68 3.85
CA SER A 101 30.85 -1.15 5.02
C SER A 101 31.51 -2.51 4.78
N TYR A 102 30.78 -3.48 4.20
CA TYR A 102 31.35 -4.78 3.87
C TYR A 102 32.43 -4.70 2.79
N ARG A 103 32.27 -3.84 1.78
CA ARG A 103 33.30 -3.58 0.78
C ARG A 103 34.56 -3.00 1.41
N ARG A 104 34.43 -1.99 2.28
CA ARG A 104 35.57 -1.40 3.01
C ARG A 104 36.25 -2.43 3.91
N PHE A 105 35.48 -3.18 4.69
CA PHE A 105 36.00 -4.24 5.54
C PHE A 105 36.78 -5.28 4.73
N LYS A 106 36.21 -5.77 3.62
CA LYS A 106 36.90 -6.68 2.69
C LYS A 106 38.21 -6.08 2.20
N SER A 107 38.21 -4.82 1.75
CA SER A 107 39.43 -4.17 1.26
C SER A 107 40.52 -4.09 2.33
N HIS A 108 40.18 -3.66 3.56
CA HIS A 108 41.14 -3.61 4.67
C HIS A 108 41.65 -5.00 5.06
N LEU A 109 40.75 -5.98 5.16
CA LEU A 109 41.11 -7.36 5.48
C LEU A 109 42.08 -7.94 4.44
N LEU A 110 41.86 -7.67 3.15
CA LEU A 110 42.77 -8.13 2.09
C LEU A 110 44.16 -7.48 2.18
N VAL A 111 44.25 -6.22 2.64
CA VAL A 111 45.55 -5.54 2.85
C VAL A 111 46.30 -6.19 4.01
N GLU A 112 45.66 -6.37 5.15
CA GLU A 112 46.26 -6.99 6.34
C GLU A 112 46.66 -8.45 6.08
N LEU A 113 45.80 -9.25 5.44
CA LEU A 113 46.11 -10.63 5.08
C LEU A 113 47.28 -10.72 4.09
N ASN A 114 47.42 -9.76 3.17
CA ASN A 114 48.53 -9.74 2.24
C ASN A 114 49.85 -9.35 2.92
N SER A 115 49.80 -8.58 4.01
CA SER A 115 50.95 -8.26 4.85
C SER A 115 51.43 -9.49 5.64
N VAL A 116 50.50 -10.24 6.23
CA VAL A 116 50.81 -11.37 7.13
C VAL A 116 51.04 -12.70 6.37
N PHE A 117 50.28 -12.95 5.29
CA PHE A 117 50.26 -14.23 4.55
C PHE A 117 50.34 -14.02 3.03
N PRO A 118 51.48 -13.53 2.49
CA PRO A 118 51.59 -13.14 1.09
C PRO A 118 51.42 -14.33 0.11
N ASN A 119 51.97 -15.50 0.44
CA ASN A 119 51.94 -16.67 -0.44
C ASN A 119 50.54 -17.27 -0.58
N GLU A 120 49.81 -17.35 0.54
CA GLU A 120 48.41 -17.79 0.59
C GLU A 120 47.51 -16.81 -0.17
N MET A 121 47.76 -15.50 -0.03
CA MET A 121 47.03 -14.47 -0.75
C MET A 121 47.26 -14.52 -2.26
N SER A 122 48.48 -14.82 -2.73
CA SER A 122 48.74 -15.05 -4.16
C SER A 122 47.96 -16.24 -4.70
N LYS A 123 47.88 -17.36 -3.96
CA LYS A 123 47.07 -18.53 -4.34
C LYS A 123 45.57 -18.20 -4.37
N TYR A 124 45.08 -17.48 -3.35
CA TYR A 124 43.68 -17.04 -3.28
C TYR A 124 43.30 -16.15 -4.48
N ARG A 125 44.13 -15.17 -4.84
CA ARG A 125 43.87 -14.30 -6.01
C ARG A 125 43.86 -15.08 -7.33
N ALA A 126 44.74 -16.08 -7.46
CA ALA A 126 44.78 -16.94 -8.65
C ALA A 126 43.51 -17.79 -8.82
N ILE A 127 42.92 -18.28 -7.71
CA ILE A 127 41.68 -19.09 -7.74
C ILE A 127 40.44 -18.22 -7.94
N ARG A 128 40.38 -17.06 -7.27
CA ARG A 128 39.16 -16.23 -7.26
C ARG A 128 38.86 -15.61 -8.62
N GLY A 129 39.89 -15.36 -9.45
CA GLY A 129 39.80 -14.46 -10.59
C GLY A 129 39.60 -13.01 -10.12
N ASP A 130 40.30 -12.06 -10.71
CA ASP A 130 40.18 -10.64 -10.35
C ASP A 130 38.83 -10.09 -10.88
N GLU A 131 37.71 -10.50 -10.29
CA GLU A 131 36.42 -9.84 -10.49
C GLU A 131 36.52 -8.45 -9.88
N ARG A 132 37.01 -7.50 -10.69
CA ARG A 132 36.68 -6.10 -10.54
C ARG A 132 35.28 -5.92 -11.10
N PRO A 133 34.27 -5.58 -10.29
CA PRO A 133 33.14 -4.85 -10.83
C PRO A 133 33.70 -3.49 -11.24
N LEU A 134 33.81 -3.25 -12.55
CA LEU A 134 33.90 -1.89 -13.08
C LEU A 134 32.65 -1.16 -12.60
N THR A 135 32.89 -0.08 -11.85
CA THR A 135 32.00 1.04 -11.51
C THR A 135 30.50 0.85 -11.73
#